data_AF-A0A963HWP9-F1
#
_entry.id   AF-A0A963HWP9-F1
#
_cell.length_a   1.000
_cell.length_b   1.000
_cell.length_c   1.000
_cell.angle_alpha   90.00
_cell.angle_beta   90.00
_cell.angle_gamma   90.00
#
_symmetry.space_group_name_H-M   'P 1'
#
loop_
_entity.id
_entity.type
_entity.pdbx_description
1 polymer ?
#
loop_
_entity_poly.entity_id
_entity_poly.type
_entity_poly.pdbx_seq_one_letter_code
_entity_poly.pdbx_strand_id
1 'polypeptide(L)'
;GAVAEKLVPFMCIAYITASLVVLGLYVDHIPDAFKLIFTHAFSPAAATGGFAGAAIMMAIRYGVARGIFSNEAGLGTAGIAQAAGQSKSAVESGLVGMMGTFIDTLIVCTMTGLVLIVTGAWSSGLSGAALSSSAFATAFPGVGAGFLAISLAVFAYTTILGWAYYGEKCWEYLFGTSVEKPYRVLWTIFVLIGAVSQLDFVWLVADTLNAFMALPNLVSLLLLSPIVAKLTQDYFAGRRG
;
A
#
# COMPACT_ATOMS: atom_id res chain seq x y z
N GLY A 1 5.79 0.74 -17.68
CA GLY A 1 6.22 2.15 -17.85
C GLY A 1 5.08 3.02 -18.34
N ALA A 2 4.91 3.13 -19.66
CA ALA A 2 4.03 4.15 -20.29
C ALA A 2 2.55 4.15 -19.85
N VAL A 3 1.98 2.98 -19.51
CA VAL A 3 0.60 2.90 -19.00
C VAL A 3 0.51 3.43 -17.57
N ALA A 4 1.38 2.96 -16.68
CA ALA A 4 1.40 3.37 -15.28
C ALA A 4 1.67 4.87 -15.11
N GLU A 5 2.60 5.43 -15.90
CA GLU A 5 2.97 6.86 -15.85
C GLU A 5 1.77 7.80 -16.08
N LYS A 6 0.82 7.42 -16.95
CA LYS A 6 -0.36 8.24 -17.24
C LYS A 6 -1.53 7.91 -16.32
N LEU A 7 -1.70 6.64 -15.99
CA LEU A 7 -2.86 6.13 -15.26
C LEU A 7 -2.76 6.44 -13.76
N VAL A 8 -1.55 6.32 -13.17
CA VAL A 8 -1.32 6.47 -11.73
C VAL A 8 -1.58 7.90 -11.24
N PRO A 9 -1.07 8.97 -11.90
CA PRO A 9 -1.37 10.33 -11.45
C PRO A 9 -2.86 10.67 -11.56
N PHE A 10 -3.50 10.25 -12.65
CA PHE A 10 -4.93 10.48 -12.86
C PHE A 10 -5.77 9.78 -11.78
N MET A 11 -5.51 8.50 -11.49
CA MET A 11 -6.27 7.75 -10.50
C MET A 11 -6.06 8.31 -9.08
N CYS A 12 -4.84 8.72 -8.73
CA CYS A 12 -4.56 9.35 -7.43
C CYS A 12 -5.30 10.68 -7.28
N ILE A 13 -5.22 11.57 -8.28
CA ILE A 13 -5.91 12.88 -8.24
C ILE A 13 -7.43 12.68 -8.14
N ALA A 14 -7.99 11.77 -8.94
CA ALA A 14 -9.42 11.50 -8.93
C ALA A 14 -9.89 10.94 -7.57
N TYR A 15 -9.13 10.00 -7.00
CA TYR A 15 -9.44 9.40 -5.70
C TYR A 15 -9.31 10.40 -4.55
N ILE A 16 -8.24 11.20 -4.53
CA ILE A 16 -8.03 12.27 -3.55
C ILE A 16 -9.18 13.28 -3.65
N THR A 17 -9.54 13.71 -4.86
CA THR A 17 -10.65 14.67 -5.06
C THR A 17 -11.98 14.10 -4.54
N ALA A 18 -12.30 12.86 -4.88
CA ALA A 18 -13.52 12.21 -4.39
C ALA A 18 -13.53 12.09 -2.85
N SER A 19 -12.38 11.75 -2.26
CA SER A 19 -12.23 11.65 -0.81
C SER A 19 -12.37 13.01 -0.13
N LEU A 20 -11.79 14.08 -0.70
CA LEU A 20 -11.94 15.45 -0.20
C LEU A 20 -13.39 15.92 -0.22
N VAL A 21 -14.16 15.56 -1.26
CA VAL A 21 -15.59 15.89 -1.32
C VAL A 21 -16.34 15.21 -0.17
N VAL A 22 -16.11 13.91 0.05
CA VAL A 22 -16.74 13.17 1.16
C VAL A 22 -16.36 13.80 2.50
N LEU A 23 -15.07 14.07 2.72
CA LEU A 23 -14.58 14.69 3.95
C LEU A 23 -15.15 16.11 4.15
N GLY A 24 -15.37 16.86 3.07
CA GLY A 24 -16.02 18.18 3.13
C GLY A 24 -17.48 18.09 3.53
N LEU A 25 -18.21 17.07 3.08
CA LEU A 25 -19.61 16.84 3.48
C LEU A 25 -19.74 16.42 4.96
N TYR A 26 -18.72 15.75 5.49
CA TYR A 26 -18.66 15.28 6.88
C TYR A 26 -17.61 16.04 7.71
N VAL A 27 -17.35 17.31 7.40
CA VAL A 27 -16.25 18.08 8.00
C VAL A 27 -16.33 18.15 9.52
N ASP A 28 -17.54 18.26 10.07
CA ASP A 28 -17.80 18.33 11.51
C ASP A 28 -17.43 17.03 12.25
N HIS A 29 -17.38 15.90 11.54
CA HIS A 29 -17.05 14.59 12.11
C HIS A 29 -15.55 14.28 12.08
N ILE A 30 -14.74 15.08 11.37
CA ILE A 30 -13.29 14.86 11.26
C ILE A 30 -12.59 14.90 12.62
N PRO A 31 -12.86 15.88 13.52
CA PRO A 31 -12.25 15.89 14.85
C PRO A 31 -12.57 14.64 15.67
N ASP A 32 -13.82 14.18 15.61
CA ASP A 32 -14.26 12.95 16.29
C ASP A 32 -13.61 11.70 15.68
N ALA A 33 -13.41 11.66 14.37
CA ALA A 33 -12.69 10.57 13.70
C ALA A 33 -11.24 10.47 14.19
N PHE A 34 -10.51 11.59 14.29
CA PHE A 34 -9.16 11.59 14.86
C PHE A 34 -9.16 11.20 16.33
N LYS A 35 -10.10 11.73 17.12
CA LYS A 35 -10.26 11.35 18.54
C LYS A 35 -10.47 9.84 18.67
N LEU A 36 -11.31 9.24 17.83
CA LEU A 36 -11.55 7.80 17.79
C LEU A 36 -10.25 7.05 17.47
N ILE A 37 -9.55 7.43 16.40
CA ILE A 37 -8.28 6.81 16.00
C ILE A 37 -7.27 6.83 17.15
N PHE A 38 -6.98 8.01 17.72
CA PHE A 38 -5.98 8.13 18.78
C PHE A 38 -6.41 7.43 20.07
N THR A 39 -7.69 7.50 20.43
CA THR A 39 -8.19 6.82 21.63
C THR A 39 -8.04 5.31 21.49
N HIS A 40 -8.45 4.72 20.36
CA HIS A 40 -8.33 3.27 20.17
C HIS A 40 -6.91 2.80 19.91
N ALA A 41 -6.05 3.62 19.30
CA ALA A 41 -4.64 3.29 19.08
C ALA A 41 -3.80 3.37 20.36
N PHE A 42 -4.11 4.29 21.28
CA PHE A 42 -3.29 4.60 22.44
C PHE A 42 -4.00 4.42 23.80
N SER A 43 -5.18 3.81 23.86
CA SER A 43 -5.92 3.67 25.13
C SER A 43 -5.09 2.89 26.18
N PRO A 44 -4.77 3.52 27.33
CA PRO A 44 -3.95 2.91 28.38
C PRO A 44 -4.63 1.75 29.12
N ALA A 45 -5.93 1.52 28.91
CA ALA A 45 -6.63 0.36 29.48
C ALA A 45 -6.00 -0.98 29.05
N ALA A 46 -5.20 -0.98 27.97
CA ALA A 46 -4.38 -2.10 27.52
C ALA A 46 -3.14 -2.38 28.40
N ALA A 47 -2.64 -1.41 29.18
CA ALA A 47 -1.43 -1.60 29.97
C ALA A 47 -1.65 -2.48 31.22
N THR A 48 -2.91 -2.70 31.62
CA THR A 48 -3.26 -3.39 32.88
C THR A 48 -4.28 -4.54 32.76
N GLY A 49 -4.78 -4.94 31.57
CA GLY A 49 -5.78 -6.02 31.55
C GLY A 49 -6.17 -6.68 30.22
N GLY A 50 -6.14 -8.02 30.24
CA GLY A 50 -6.99 -8.97 29.50
C GLY A 50 -7.49 -8.58 28.10
N PHE A 51 -8.82 -8.63 27.90
CA PHE A 51 -9.50 -8.50 26.61
C PHE A 51 -9.26 -7.14 25.91
N ALA A 52 -9.15 -6.05 26.68
CA ALA A 52 -8.88 -4.72 26.13
C ALA A 52 -7.46 -4.61 25.54
N GLY A 53 -6.46 -5.22 26.19
CA GLY A 53 -5.10 -5.31 25.65
C GLY A 53 -5.02 -6.15 24.37
N ALA A 54 -5.78 -7.26 24.30
CA ALA A 54 -5.85 -8.09 23.11
C ALA A 54 -6.42 -7.34 21.89
N ALA A 55 -7.46 -6.52 22.10
CA ALA A 55 -8.06 -5.72 21.03
C ALA A 55 -7.07 -4.70 20.44
N ILE A 56 -6.29 -4.02 21.28
CA ILE A 56 -5.28 -3.04 20.83
C ILE A 56 -4.12 -3.74 20.11
N MET A 57 -3.65 -4.87 20.64
CA MET A 57 -2.61 -5.67 19.97
C MET A 57 -3.07 -6.12 18.59
N MET A 58 -4.35 -6.53 18.45
CA MET A 58 -4.93 -6.87 17.16
C MET A 58 -5.02 -5.66 16.22
N ALA A 59 -5.43 -4.50 16.72
CA ALA A 59 -5.48 -3.26 15.93
C ALA A 59 -4.09 -2.87 15.41
N ILE A 60 -3.06 -2.90 16.26
CA ILE A 60 -1.67 -2.64 15.87
C ILE A 60 -1.20 -3.67 14.84
N ARG A 61 -1.42 -4.96 15.10
CA ARG A 61 -1.02 -6.04 14.19
C ARG A 61 -1.65 -5.87 12.81
N TYR A 62 -2.96 -5.65 12.73
CA TYR A 62 -3.64 -5.44 11.46
C TYR A 62 -3.23 -4.14 10.78
N GLY A 63 -3.05 -3.06 11.54
CA GLY A 63 -2.58 -1.77 11.02
C GLY A 63 -1.18 -1.88 10.41
N VAL A 64 -0.25 -2.54 11.10
CA VAL A 64 1.11 -2.77 10.59
C VAL A 64 1.09 -3.72 9.39
N ALA A 65 0.38 -4.85 9.46
CA ALA A 65 0.32 -5.81 8.36
C ALA A 65 -0.28 -5.21 7.09
N ARG A 66 -1.42 -4.52 7.18
CA ARG A 66 -2.06 -3.85 6.04
C ARG A 66 -1.26 -2.64 5.57
N GLY A 67 -0.62 -1.90 6.48
CA GLY A 67 0.25 -0.78 6.15
C GLY A 67 1.46 -1.21 5.32
N ILE A 68 2.18 -2.25 5.76
CA ILE A 68 3.30 -2.84 5.01
C ILE A 68 2.83 -3.40 3.66
N PHE A 69 1.64 -4.02 3.61
CA PHE A 69 1.07 -4.49 2.34
C PHE A 69 0.79 -3.34 1.37
N SER A 70 0.34 -2.18 1.87
CA SER A 70 0.02 -1.01 1.04
C SER A 70 1.25 -0.33 0.48
N ASN A 71 2.21 0.00 1.35
CA ASN A 71 3.37 0.81 0.97
C ASN A 71 4.63 0.01 0.64
N GLU A 72 4.57 -1.31 0.81
CA GLU A 72 5.67 -2.26 0.55
C GLU A 72 6.95 -1.96 1.34
N ALA A 73 6.84 -1.20 2.45
CA ALA A 73 7.98 -0.81 3.26
C ALA A 73 8.66 -2.05 3.86
N GLY A 74 9.97 -2.16 3.62
CA GLY A 74 10.77 -3.28 4.11
C GLY A 74 10.65 -4.57 3.29
N LEU A 75 9.82 -4.63 2.24
CA LEU A 75 9.69 -5.82 1.37
C LEU A 75 10.81 -5.93 0.32
N GLY A 76 11.51 -4.84 0.02
CA GLY A 76 12.62 -4.80 -0.96
C GLY A 76 12.19 -4.67 -2.42
N THR A 77 10.88 -4.75 -2.71
CA THR A 77 10.29 -4.63 -4.06
C THR A 77 10.52 -3.26 -4.70
N ALA A 78 10.42 -2.18 -3.92
CA ALA A 78 10.65 -0.82 -4.40
C ALA A 78 12.03 -0.66 -5.07
N GLY A 79 13.06 -1.35 -4.56
CA GLY A 79 14.40 -1.33 -5.15
C GLY A 79 14.45 -1.89 -6.57
N ILE A 80 13.62 -2.90 -6.88
CA ILE A 80 13.51 -3.49 -8.23
C ILE A 80 12.97 -2.45 -9.21
N ALA A 81 11.94 -1.70 -8.80
CA ALA A 81 11.36 -0.64 -9.62
C ALA A 81 12.36 0.50 -9.86
N GLN A 82 13.05 0.94 -8.80
CA GLN A 82 14.03 2.03 -8.87
C GLN A 82 15.23 1.67 -9.73
N ALA A 83 15.68 0.42 -9.70
CA ALA A 83 16.76 -0.08 -10.56
C ALA A 83 16.42 -0.04 -12.06
N ALA A 84 15.13 -0.06 -12.42
CA ALA A 84 14.66 0.09 -13.80
C ALA A 84 14.57 1.56 -14.25
N GLY A 85 14.71 2.50 -13.31
CA GLY A 85 14.68 3.94 -13.57
C GLY A 85 15.94 4.43 -14.30
N GLN A 86 15.88 5.66 -14.82
CA GLN A 86 17.00 6.30 -15.52
C GLN A 86 17.90 7.14 -14.58
N SER A 87 17.61 7.16 -13.28
CA SER A 87 18.38 7.95 -12.32
C SER A 87 19.80 7.41 -12.21
N LYS A 88 20.77 8.32 -12.28
CA LYS A 88 22.19 7.99 -12.10
C LYS A 88 22.62 8.02 -10.64
N SER A 89 21.79 8.58 -9.76
CA SER A 89 22.07 8.70 -8.33
C SER A 89 21.15 7.75 -7.55
N ALA A 90 21.77 6.82 -6.81
CA ALA A 90 21.05 5.93 -5.91
C ALA A 90 20.29 6.71 -4.82
N VAL A 91 20.83 7.85 -4.37
CA VAL A 91 20.19 8.71 -3.36
C VAL A 91 18.97 9.40 -3.96
N GLU A 92 19.06 9.98 -5.16
CA GLU A 92 17.89 10.58 -5.84
C GLU A 92 16.80 9.55 -6.09
N SER A 93 17.17 8.36 -6.59
CA SER A 93 16.23 7.27 -6.82
C SER A 93 15.56 6.81 -5.51
N GLY A 94 16.32 6.77 -4.41
CA GLY A 94 15.80 6.49 -3.07
C GLY A 94 14.82 7.57 -2.57
N LEU A 95 15.15 8.85 -2.75
CA LEU A 95 14.27 9.97 -2.39
C LEU A 95 12.95 9.91 -3.18
N VAL A 96 13.01 9.63 -4.49
CA VAL A 96 11.82 9.42 -5.33
C VAL A 96 11.04 8.19 -4.86
N GLY A 97 11.72 7.10 -4.51
CA GLY A 97 11.09 5.89 -3.97
C GLY A 97 10.31 6.14 -2.67
N MET A 98 10.84 6.95 -1.75
CA MET A 98 10.15 7.31 -0.50
C MET A 98 8.88 8.14 -0.72
N MET A 99 8.77 8.88 -1.83
CA MET A 99 7.52 9.59 -2.16
C MET A 99 6.36 8.62 -2.38
N GLY A 100 6.62 7.39 -2.83
CA GLY A 100 5.61 6.35 -2.98
C GLY A 100 4.92 6.04 -1.65
N THR A 101 5.70 5.79 -0.59
CA THR A 101 5.14 5.47 0.74
C THR A 101 4.42 6.66 1.37
N PHE A 102 4.91 7.88 1.14
CA PHE A 102 4.25 9.11 1.58
C PHE A 102 2.88 9.30 0.92
N ILE A 103 2.82 9.21 -0.42
CA ILE A 103 1.57 9.40 -1.16
C ILE A 103 0.58 8.27 -0.84
N ASP A 104 1.04 7.02 -0.80
CA ASP A 104 0.19 5.87 -0.52
C ASP A 104 -0.38 5.93 0.90
N THR A 105 0.46 5.89 1.93
CA THR A 105 -0.02 5.72 3.31
C THR A 105 -0.50 7.02 3.93
N LEU A 106 0.29 8.10 3.86
CA LEU A 106 0.00 9.33 4.59
C LEU A 106 -1.07 10.18 3.90
N ILE A 107 -1.20 10.09 2.57
CA ILE A 107 -2.26 10.78 1.84
C ILE A 107 -3.42 9.82 1.58
N VAL A 108 -3.24 8.84 0.70
CA VAL A 108 -4.35 8.03 0.18
C VAL A 108 -4.99 7.17 1.26
N CYS A 109 -4.24 6.31 1.96
CA CYS A 109 -4.81 5.43 2.98
C CYS A 109 -5.39 6.21 4.18
N THR A 110 -4.77 7.33 4.56
CA THR A 110 -5.29 8.19 5.63
C THR A 110 -6.65 8.78 5.23
N MET A 111 -6.77 9.28 4.00
CA MET A 111 -8.05 9.76 3.48
C MET A 111 -9.10 8.65 3.40
N THR A 112 -8.72 7.45 2.92
CA THR A 112 -9.63 6.29 2.91
C THR A 112 -10.12 5.96 4.32
N GLY A 113 -9.21 5.86 5.29
CA GLY A 113 -9.55 5.57 6.69
C GLY A 113 -10.48 6.62 7.30
N LEU A 114 -10.21 7.90 7.07
CA LEU A 114 -11.08 8.98 7.52
C LEU A 114 -12.46 8.90 6.86
N VAL A 115 -12.54 8.70 5.54
CA VAL A 115 -13.80 8.50 4.83
C VAL A 115 -14.61 7.36 5.42
N LEU A 116 -13.98 6.22 5.70
CA LEU A 116 -14.65 5.07 6.31
C LEU A 116 -15.21 5.40 7.70
N ILE A 117 -14.49 6.18 8.51
CA ILE A 117 -14.90 6.55 9.88
C ILE A 117 -16.00 7.60 9.86
N VAL A 118 -15.83 8.71 9.14
CA VAL A 118 -16.80 9.83 9.15
C VAL A 118 -18.13 9.45 8.54
N THR A 119 -18.15 8.51 7.58
CA THR A 119 -19.39 7.99 6.98
C THR A 119 -20.05 6.89 7.82
N GLY A 120 -19.36 6.38 8.85
CA GLY A 120 -19.80 5.22 9.63
C GLY A 120 -19.75 3.88 8.89
N ALA A 121 -19.21 3.85 7.67
CA ALA A 121 -19.17 2.62 6.86
C ALA A 121 -18.36 1.50 7.52
N TRP A 122 -17.34 1.86 8.32
CA TRP A 122 -16.47 0.91 9.03
C TRP A 122 -17.22 -0.07 9.96
N SER A 123 -18.44 0.27 10.39
CA SER A 123 -19.29 -0.60 11.22
C SER A 123 -20.38 -1.36 10.44
N SER A 124 -20.35 -1.32 9.11
CA SER A 124 -21.40 -1.94 8.25
C SER A 124 -21.32 -3.47 8.14
N GLY A 125 -20.21 -4.08 8.57
CA GLY A 125 -19.95 -5.51 8.36
C GLY A 125 -19.48 -5.86 6.95
N LEU A 126 -19.37 -4.87 6.05
CA LEU A 126 -18.76 -5.06 4.73
C LEU A 126 -17.24 -5.08 4.84
N SER A 127 -16.57 -5.69 3.85
CA SER A 127 -15.12 -5.77 3.77
C SER A 127 -14.58 -5.39 2.39
N GLY A 128 -13.29 -5.07 2.33
CA GLY A 128 -12.55 -4.79 1.09
C GLY A 128 -13.18 -3.69 0.23
N ALA A 129 -13.29 -3.96 -1.08
CA ALA A 129 -13.83 -3.02 -2.05
C ALA A 129 -15.30 -2.64 -1.77
N ALA A 130 -16.12 -3.58 -1.27
CA ALA A 130 -17.53 -3.31 -0.98
C ALA A 130 -17.69 -2.29 0.16
N LEU A 131 -16.83 -2.36 1.17
CA LEU A 131 -16.79 -1.40 2.29
C LEU A 131 -16.43 0.02 1.81
N SER A 132 -15.41 0.13 0.95
CA SER A 132 -15.03 1.45 0.40
C SER A 132 -16.14 2.00 -0.51
N SER A 133 -16.75 1.15 -1.33
CA SER A 133 -17.85 1.53 -2.21
C SER A 133 -19.07 2.04 -1.44
N SER A 134 -19.44 1.42 -0.32
CA SER A 134 -20.56 1.87 0.50
C SER A 134 -20.30 3.24 1.15
N ALA A 135 -19.07 3.49 1.61
CA ALA A 135 -18.69 4.76 2.20
C ALA A 135 -18.85 5.93 1.22
N PHE A 136 -18.34 5.82 0.00
CA PHE A 136 -18.44 6.91 -0.97
C PHE A 136 -19.82 7.00 -1.62
N ALA A 137 -20.64 5.95 -1.59
CA ALA A 137 -22.02 6.03 -2.02
C ALA A 137 -22.86 7.00 -1.17
N THR A 138 -22.43 7.28 0.08
CA THR A 138 -23.08 8.29 0.95
C THR A 138 -22.94 9.71 0.40
N ALA A 139 -21.76 10.05 -0.13
CA ALA A 139 -21.45 11.36 -0.69
C ALA A 139 -21.87 11.53 -2.15
N PHE A 140 -21.91 10.43 -2.91
CA PHE A 140 -22.24 10.43 -4.33
C PHE A 140 -23.37 9.43 -4.66
N PRO A 141 -24.62 9.72 -4.29
CA PRO A 141 -25.75 8.83 -4.57
C PRO A 141 -25.89 8.54 -6.07
N GLY A 142 -26.08 7.27 -6.45
CA GLY A 142 -26.32 6.84 -7.82
C GLY A 142 -25.08 6.74 -8.73
N VAL A 143 -23.99 7.47 -8.45
CA VAL A 143 -22.78 7.51 -9.30
C VAL A 143 -21.52 7.03 -8.58
N GLY A 144 -21.43 7.22 -7.26
CA GLY A 144 -20.22 6.97 -6.46
C GLY A 144 -19.72 5.53 -6.49
N ALA A 145 -20.63 4.56 -6.39
CA ALA A 145 -20.27 3.15 -6.41
C ALA A 145 -19.66 2.71 -7.75
N GLY A 146 -20.21 3.18 -8.87
CA GLY A 146 -19.69 2.87 -10.21
C GLY A 146 -18.33 3.52 -10.46
N PHE A 147 -18.19 4.80 -10.09
CA PHE A 147 -16.91 5.52 -10.19
C PHE A 147 -15.80 4.83 -9.38
N LEU A 148 -16.09 4.45 -8.13
CA LEU A 148 -15.13 3.74 -7.31
C LEU A 148 -14.81 2.35 -7.81
N ALA A 149 -15.79 1.59 -8.30
CA ALA A 149 -15.54 0.25 -8.83
C ALA A 149 -14.55 0.32 -10.02
N ILE A 150 -14.75 1.28 -10.93
CA ILE A 150 -13.83 1.52 -12.04
C ILE A 150 -12.46 1.96 -11.52
N SER A 151 -12.42 2.88 -10.56
CA SER A 151 -11.16 3.36 -9.97
C SER A 151 -10.38 2.21 -9.32
N LEU A 152 -11.04 1.40 -8.49
CA LEU A 152 -10.42 0.25 -7.82
C LEU A 152 -9.95 -0.81 -8.82
N ALA A 153 -10.69 -1.05 -9.90
CA ALA A 153 -10.25 -1.94 -10.97
C ALA A 153 -8.97 -1.43 -11.64
N VAL A 154 -8.89 -0.13 -11.90
CA VAL A 154 -7.69 0.54 -12.44
C VAL A 154 -6.51 0.44 -11.48
N PHE A 155 -6.72 0.73 -10.19
CA PHE A 155 -5.70 0.57 -9.14
C PHE A 155 -5.18 -0.87 -9.09
N ALA A 156 -6.08 -1.85 -8.95
CA ALA A 156 -5.73 -3.27 -8.92
C ALA A 156 -4.96 -3.69 -10.17
N TYR A 157 -5.39 -3.23 -11.35
CA TYR A 157 -4.71 -3.50 -12.60
C TYR A 157 -3.27 -2.97 -12.62
N THR A 158 -3.03 -1.74 -12.16
CA THR A 158 -1.66 -1.20 -12.09
C THR A 158 -0.77 -1.98 -11.14
N THR A 159 -1.30 -2.39 -9.99
CA THR A 159 -0.57 -3.22 -9.02
C THR A 159 -0.25 -4.60 -9.60
N ILE A 160 -1.20 -5.24 -10.27
CA ILE A 160 -0.99 -6.54 -10.95
C ILE A 160 0.14 -6.45 -11.97
N LEU A 161 0.19 -5.38 -12.76
CA LEU A 161 1.28 -5.18 -13.73
C LEU A 161 2.64 -4.91 -13.05
N GLY A 162 2.65 -4.12 -11.97
CA GLY A 162 3.87 -3.85 -11.21
C GLY A 162 4.46 -5.11 -10.61
N TRP A 163 3.63 -5.90 -9.93
CA TRP A 163 4.05 -7.15 -9.30
C TRP A 163 4.40 -8.25 -10.30
N ALA A 164 3.77 -8.27 -11.49
CA ALA A 164 4.22 -9.12 -12.59
C ALA A 164 5.68 -8.82 -12.96
N TYR A 165 6.03 -7.54 -13.07
CA TYR A 165 7.40 -7.13 -13.38
C TYR A 165 8.37 -7.47 -12.24
N TYR A 166 8.00 -7.22 -10.99
CA TYR A 166 8.86 -7.53 -9.84
C TYR A 166 9.18 -9.02 -9.75
N GLY A 167 8.15 -9.88 -9.83
CA GLY A 167 8.36 -11.31 -9.77
C GLY A 167 9.07 -11.88 -11.00
N GLU A 168 8.88 -11.29 -12.18
CA GLU A 168 9.65 -11.63 -13.38
C GLU A 168 11.14 -11.40 -13.16
N LYS A 169 11.53 -10.25 -12.60
CA LYS A 169 12.95 -9.95 -12.33
C LYS A 169 13.55 -10.88 -11.27
N CYS A 170 12.77 -11.27 -10.27
CA CYS A 170 13.19 -12.30 -9.31
C CYS A 170 13.41 -13.66 -9.98
N TRP A 171 12.54 -14.05 -10.92
CA TRP A 171 12.68 -15.31 -11.66
C TRP A 171 13.86 -15.28 -12.64
N GLU A 172 14.05 -14.16 -13.32
CA GLU A 172 15.19 -13.94 -14.21
C GLU A 172 16.51 -14.03 -13.45
N TYR A 173 16.59 -13.50 -12.23
CA TYR A 173 17.76 -13.63 -11.37
C TYR A 173 18.11 -15.10 -11.05
N LEU A 174 17.11 -15.95 -10.83
CA LEU A 174 17.30 -17.36 -10.44
C LEU A 174 17.54 -18.30 -11.62
N PHE A 175 16.83 -18.09 -12.73
CA PHE A 175 16.74 -19.04 -13.84
C PHE A 175 17.18 -18.47 -15.19
N GLY A 176 17.59 -17.20 -15.24
CA GLY A 176 17.96 -16.48 -16.46
C GLY A 176 16.76 -15.95 -17.25
N THR A 177 17.02 -15.26 -18.37
CA THR A 177 16.00 -14.55 -19.16
C THR A 177 15.05 -15.49 -19.94
N SER A 178 15.35 -16.78 -20.03
CA SER A 178 14.52 -17.74 -20.75
C SER A 178 13.14 -17.97 -20.08
N VAL A 179 13.01 -17.65 -18.79
CA VAL A 179 11.78 -17.90 -18.02
C VAL A 179 10.78 -16.75 -18.01
N GLU A 180 11.09 -15.60 -18.62
CA GLU A 180 10.20 -14.42 -18.63
C GLU A 180 8.81 -14.74 -19.20
N LYS A 181 8.76 -15.39 -20.37
CA LYS A 181 7.49 -15.74 -21.04
C LYS A 181 6.68 -16.77 -20.23
N PRO A 182 7.27 -17.92 -19.81
CA PRO A 182 6.60 -18.85 -18.90
C PRO A 182 6.06 -18.18 -17.64
N TYR A 183 6.83 -17.27 -17.02
CA TYR A 183 6.42 -16.55 -15.82
C TYR A 183 5.18 -15.67 -16.06
N ARG A 184 5.16 -14.89 -17.15
CA ARG A 184 3.99 -14.03 -17.49
C ARG A 184 2.72 -14.83 -17.71
N VAL A 185 2.83 -16.02 -18.33
CA VAL A 185 1.69 -16.92 -18.52
C VAL A 185 1.19 -17.43 -17.17
N LEU A 186 2.10 -17.91 -16.32
CA LEU A 186 1.78 -18.40 -14.99
C LEU A 186 1.13 -17.30 -14.12
N TRP A 187 1.70 -16.10 -14.13
CA TRP A 187 1.17 -14.92 -13.43
C TRP A 187 -0.28 -14.64 -13.82
N THR A 188 -0.58 -14.64 -15.11
CA THR A 188 -1.94 -14.39 -15.62
C THR A 188 -2.95 -15.44 -15.12
N ILE A 189 -2.55 -16.71 -15.04
CA ILE A 189 -3.39 -17.78 -14.48
C ILE A 189 -3.65 -17.54 -12.99
N PHE A 190 -2.62 -17.19 -12.22
CA PHE A 190 -2.77 -16.92 -10.78
C PHE A 190 -3.63 -15.69 -10.48
N VAL A 191 -3.62 -14.67 -11.34
CA VAL A 191 -4.53 -13.51 -11.22
C VAL A 191 -5.99 -13.96 -11.28
N LEU A 192 -6.35 -14.90 -12.16
CA LEU A 192 -7.72 -15.43 -12.24
C LEU A 192 -8.09 -16.23 -10.99
N ILE A 193 -7.17 -17.04 -10.47
CA ILE A 193 -7.38 -17.79 -9.22
C ILE A 193 -7.59 -16.82 -8.05
N GLY A 194 -6.78 -15.76 -7.96
CA GLY A 194 -6.90 -14.72 -6.93
C GLY A 194 -8.25 -13.99 -6.98
N ALA A 195 -8.78 -13.73 -8.18
CA ALA A 195 -10.05 -13.03 -8.37
C ALA A 195 -11.28 -13.78 -7.82
N VAL A 196 -11.20 -15.11 -7.72
CA VAL A 196 -12.30 -15.97 -7.20
C VAL A 196 -12.01 -16.53 -5.80
N SER A 197 -10.86 -16.20 -5.21
CA SER A 197 -10.45 -16.68 -3.89
C SER A 197 -11.06 -15.85 -2.76
N GLN A 198 -11.22 -16.47 -1.59
CA GLN A 198 -11.69 -15.76 -0.40
C GLN A 198 -10.66 -14.76 0.11
N LEU A 199 -11.13 -13.57 0.47
CA LEU A 199 -10.30 -12.44 0.88
C LEU A 199 -9.37 -12.80 2.05
N ASP A 200 -9.89 -13.46 3.10
CA ASP A 200 -9.10 -13.86 4.28
C ASP A 200 -7.99 -14.86 3.96
N PHE A 201 -8.26 -15.79 3.04
CA PHE A 201 -7.25 -16.75 2.58
C PHE A 201 -6.15 -16.05 1.78
N VAL A 202 -6.53 -15.14 0.87
CA VAL A 202 -5.56 -14.35 0.10
C VAL A 202 -4.68 -13.51 1.02
N TRP A 203 -5.26 -12.89 2.05
CA TRP A 203 -4.49 -12.11 3.04
C TRP A 203 -3.52 -12.98 3.83
N LEU A 204 -3.93 -14.18 4.25
CA LEU A 204 -3.06 -15.10 4.97
C LEU A 204 -1.85 -15.50 4.12
N VAL A 205 -2.07 -15.84 2.85
CA VAL A 205 -1.00 -16.19 1.91
C VAL A 205 -0.08 -14.99 1.69
N ALA A 206 -0.65 -13.80 1.43
CA ALA A 206 0.11 -12.58 1.19
C ALA A 206 0.98 -12.20 2.39
N ASP A 207 0.45 -12.23 3.61
CA ASP A 207 1.20 -11.89 4.83
C ASP A 207 2.37 -12.86 5.04
N THR A 208 2.14 -14.15 4.78
CA THR A 208 3.17 -15.19 4.92
C THR A 208 4.30 -14.99 3.92
N LEU A 209 3.95 -14.75 2.64
CA LEU A 209 4.94 -14.53 1.58
C LEU A 209 5.69 -13.20 1.77
N ASN A 210 4.99 -12.14 2.18
CA ASN A 210 5.60 -10.86 2.49
C ASN A 210 6.59 -10.96 3.66
N ALA A 211 6.29 -11.77 4.68
CA ALA A 211 7.23 -12.03 5.76
C ALA A 211 8.52 -12.70 5.24
N PHE A 212 8.40 -13.70 4.35
CA PHE A 212 9.57 -14.33 3.72
C PHE A 212 10.39 -13.38 2.86
N MET A 213 9.77 -12.39 2.22
CA MET A 213 10.48 -11.35 1.46
C MET A 213 11.15 -10.31 2.38
N ALA A 214 10.44 -9.89 3.43
CA ALA A 214 10.92 -8.87 4.37
C ALA A 214 12.14 -9.33 5.15
N LEU A 215 12.17 -10.59 5.63
CA LEU A 215 13.26 -11.11 6.46
C LEU A 215 14.66 -10.94 5.84
N PRO A 216 14.97 -11.48 4.65
CA PRO A 216 16.29 -11.33 4.04
C PRO A 216 16.59 -9.87 3.64
N ASN A 217 15.56 -9.12 3.21
CA ASN A 217 15.73 -7.73 2.80
C ASN A 217 16.11 -6.83 4.00
N LEU A 218 15.40 -6.95 5.12
CA LEU A 218 15.68 -6.18 6.33
C LEU A 218 17.06 -6.50 6.92
N VAL A 219 17.46 -7.78 6.93
CA VAL A 219 18.82 -8.18 7.34
C VAL A 219 19.86 -7.52 6.44
N SER A 220 19.65 -7.53 5.12
CA SER A 220 20.56 -6.90 4.16
C SER A 220 20.63 -5.38 4.36
N LEU A 221 19.51 -4.70 4.59
CA LEU A 221 19.46 -3.27 4.87
C LEU A 221 20.20 -2.91 6.16
N LEU A 222 20.08 -3.72 7.21
CA LEU A 222 20.82 -3.50 8.46
C LEU A 222 22.33 -3.59 8.24
N LEU A 223 22.79 -4.62 7.51
CA LEU A 223 24.21 -4.81 7.19
C LEU A 223 24.76 -3.71 6.28
N LEU A 224 23.96 -3.24 5.32
CA LEU A 224 24.34 -2.21 4.35
C LEU A 224 24.06 -0.78 4.84
N SER A 225 23.47 -0.62 6.03
CA SER A 225 23.13 0.70 6.60
C SER A 225 24.30 1.69 6.64
N PRO A 226 25.57 1.31 6.90
CA PRO A 226 26.69 2.26 6.87
C PRO A 226 26.97 2.79 5.46
N ILE A 227 26.75 1.96 4.42
CA ILE A 227 26.96 2.35 3.01
C ILE A 227 25.88 3.34 2.60
N VAL A 228 24.61 3.07 2.95
CA VAL A 228 23.49 3.98 2.67
C VAL A 228 23.72 5.34 3.34
N ALA A 229 24.13 5.34 4.62
CA ALA A 229 24.43 6.57 5.35
C ALA A 229 25.55 7.36 4.69
N LYS A 230 26.65 6.70 4.29
CA LYS A 230 27.77 7.34 3.60
C LYS A 230 27.36 7.95 2.25
N LEU A 231 26.67 7.18 1.39
CA LEU A 231 26.22 7.66 0.08
C LEU A 231 25.31 8.89 0.21
N THR A 232 24.42 8.87 1.21
CA THR A 232 23.51 9.98 1.49
C THR A 232 24.28 11.23 1.93
N GLN A 233 25.24 11.08 2.84
CA GLN A 233 26.08 12.19 3.31
C GLN A 233 26.92 12.79 2.18
N ASP A 234 27.57 11.95 1.36
CA ASP A 234 28.39 12.39 0.23
C ASP A 234 27.55 13.17 -0.80
N TYR A 235 26.33 12.67 -1.11
CA TYR A 235 25.39 13.33 -2.01
C TYR A 235 25.01 14.74 -1.52
N PHE A 236 24.59 14.88 -0.26
CA PHE A 236 24.20 16.19 0.30
C PHE A 236 25.40 17.13 0.55
N ALA A 237 26.60 16.59 0.70
CA ALA A 237 27.83 17.37 0.77
C ALA A 237 28.35 17.83 -0.61
N GLY A 238 27.68 17.47 -1.71
CA GLY A 238 28.10 17.78 -3.07
C GLY A 238 29.32 16.98 -3.56
N ARG A 239 29.73 15.94 -2.81
CA ARG A 239 30.80 15.03 -3.18
C ARG A 239 30.18 13.95 -4.06
N ARG A 240 30.21 14.14 -5.38
CA ARG A 240 29.65 13.19 -6.34
C ARG A 240 30.33 11.82 -6.16
N GLY A 241 29.56 10.86 -5.64
CA GLY A 241 29.82 9.42 -5.79
C GLY A 241 29.31 8.93 -7.14
#